data_AF-A0A7C3EU42-F1
#
_entry.id   AF-A0A7C3EU42-F1
#
_cell.length_a   1.000
_cell.length_b   1.000
_cell.length_c   1.000
_cell.angle_alpha   90.00
_cell.angle_beta   90.00
_cell.angle_gamma   90.00
#
_symmetry.space_group_name_H-M   'P 1'
#
loop_
_entity.id
_entity.type
_entity.pdbx_description
1 polymer ?
#
loop_
_entity_poly.entity_id
_entity_poly.type
_entity_poly.pdbx_seq_one_letter_code
_entity_poly.pdbx_strand_id
1 'polypeptide(L)'
;MAQLTGEEFREAVGLLARELGVQRLRDKLVHMRALVTRRGAPNVEQLAEQLYLLSGGLRRQTPATIGFFTLWNTVLHEKIGEEGEERLEALAEKVNACLSEDEQILPEKEAELEPALAEYEQALCAAVGPDLAYFDMLLKAVPAVAERLRQRRAQAAAERSAPDAP
;
A
#
# COMPACT_ATOMS: atom_id res chain seq x y z
N MET A 1 2.65 9.06 -8.28
CA MET A 1 2.54 7.81 -7.47
C MET A 1 3.65 6.83 -7.83
N ALA A 2 4.24 6.21 -6.81
CA ALA A 2 5.31 5.23 -6.96
C ALA A 2 4.80 3.91 -7.57
N GLN A 3 5.71 3.18 -8.22
CA GLN A 3 5.41 1.89 -8.80
C GLN A 3 5.85 0.79 -7.83
N LEU A 4 4.94 -0.14 -7.53
CA LEU A 4 5.28 -1.33 -6.76
C LEU A 4 6.21 -2.25 -7.55
N THR A 5 7.14 -2.88 -6.84
CA THR A 5 7.87 -4.05 -7.36
C THR A 5 6.92 -5.25 -7.50
N GLY A 6 7.34 -6.29 -8.21
CA GLY A 6 6.55 -7.52 -8.31
C GLY A 6 6.36 -8.21 -6.95
N GLU A 7 7.34 -8.13 -6.06
CA GLU A 7 7.26 -8.66 -4.70
C GLU A 7 6.29 -7.84 -3.83
N GLU A 8 6.43 -6.51 -3.84
CA GLU A 8 5.52 -5.60 -3.15
C GLU A 8 4.07 -5.78 -3.60
N PHE A 9 3.84 -5.97 -4.90
CA PHE A 9 2.50 -6.23 -5.41
C PHE A 9 1.94 -7.57 -4.90
N ARG A 10 2.75 -8.63 -4.85
CA ARG A 10 2.32 -9.93 -4.32
C ARG A 10 1.98 -9.83 -2.84
N GLU A 11 2.78 -9.12 -2.06
CA GLU A 11 2.50 -8.85 -0.65
C GLU A 11 1.18 -8.09 -0.48
N ALA A 12 0.95 -7.02 -1.24
CA ALA A 12 -0.30 -6.26 -1.19
C ALA A 12 -1.53 -7.12 -1.50
N VAL A 13 -1.46 -7.99 -2.53
CA VAL A 13 -2.53 -8.96 -2.82
C VAL A 13 -2.70 -9.97 -1.68
N GLY A 14 -1.60 -10.42 -1.06
CA GLY A 14 -1.63 -11.27 0.12
C GLY A 14 -2.33 -10.62 1.31
N LEU A 15 -2.14 -9.32 1.52
CA LEU A 15 -2.85 -8.56 2.55
C LEU A 15 -4.36 -8.49 2.27
N LEU A 16 -4.77 -8.18 1.04
CA LEU A 16 -6.19 -8.25 0.66
C LEU A 16 -6.78 -9.64 0.89
N ALA A 17 -6.01 -10.69 0.56
CA ALA A 17 -6.43 -12.06 0.74
C ALA A 17 -6.54 -12.45 2.23
N ARG A 18 -5.70 -11.88 3.09
CA ARG A 18 -5.77 -12.02 4.55
C ARG A 18 -7.02 -11.37 5.12
N GLU A 19 -7.34 -10.15 4.69
CA GLU A 19 -8.49 -9.40 5.22
C GLU A 19 -9.84 -9.93 4.70
N LEU A 20 -9.92 -10.30 3.42
CA LEU A 20 -11.18 -10.72 2.80
C LEU A 20 -11.36 -12.25 2.79
N GLY A 21 -10.27 -13.01 2.85
CA GLY A 21 -10.23 -14.42 2.48
C GLY A 21 -10.05 -14.61 0.96
N VAL A 22 -9.17 -15.54 0.58
CA VAL A 22 -8.74 -15.78 -0.83
C VAL A 22 -9.91 -16.01 -1.80
N GLN A 23 -10.92 -16.80 -1.37
CA GLN A 23 -12.11 -17.07 -2.18
C GLN A 23 -12.94 -15.80 -2.43
N ARG A 24 -13.21 -15.02 -1.38
CA ARG A 24 -14.00 -13.78 -1.48
C ARG A 24 -13.26 -12.72 -2.30
N LEU A 25 -11.94 -12.63 -2.14
CA LEU A 25 -11.09 -11.77 -2.96
C LEU A 25 -11.25 -12.12 -4.45
N ARG A 26 -11.08 -13.40 -4.81
CA ARG A 26 -11.28 -13.86 -6.20
C ARG A 26 -12.67 -13.48 -6.70
N ASP A 27 -13.71 -13.79 -5.94
CA ASP A 27 -15.10 -13.60 -6.39
C ASP A 27 -15.42 -12.13 -6.62
N LYS A 28 -14.96 -11.24 -5.74
CA LYS A 28 -15.07 -9.79 -5.93
C LYS A 28 -14.30 -9.31 -7.16
N LEU A 29 -13.07 -9.77 -7.37
CA LEU A 29 -12.28 -9.43 -8.56
C LEU A 29 -12.94 -9.89 -9.87
N VAL A 30 -13.51 -11.10 -9.89
CA VAL A 30 -14.25 -11.62 -11.05
C VAL A 30 -15.52 -10.80 -11.29
N HIS A 31 -16.27 -10.47 -10.24
CA HIS A 31 -17.49 -9.66 -10.34
C HIS A 31 -17.21 -8.28 -10.95
N MET A 32 -16.11 -7.63 -10.56
CA MET A 32 -15.68 -6.35 -11.14
C MET A 32 -15.00 -6.47 -12.51
N ARG A 33 -14.92 -7.68 -13.08
CA ARG A 33 -14.17 -7.98 -14.33
C ARG A 33 -12.68 -7.65 -14.25
N ALA A 34 -12.14 -7.55 -13.04
CA ALA A 34 -10.72 -7.32 -12.75
C ALA A 34 -9.88 -8.59 -12.95
N LEU A 35 -10.53 -9.76 -12.93
CA LEU A 35 -9.92 -11.06 -13.14
C LEU A 35 -10.79 -11.92 -14.05
N VAL A 36 -10.14 -12.67 -14.95
CA VAL A 36 -10.78 -13.76 -15.71
C VAL A 36 -10.05 -15.04 -15.37
N THR A 37 -10.68 -15.92 -14.59
CA THR A 37 -10.07 -17.17 -14.12
C THR A 37 -10.98 -18.37 -14.38
N ARG A 38 -10.37 -19.55 -14.57
CA ARG A 38 -11.08 -20.82 -14.76
C ARG A 38 -11.44 -21.42 -13.39
N ARG A 39 -12.44 -22.32 -13.35
CA ARG A 39 -12.85 -22.99 -12.10
C ARG A 39 -11.67 -23.74 -11.47
N GLY A 40 -11.35 -23.41 -10.22
CA GLY A 40 -10.31 -24.03 -9.39
C GLY A 40 -10.29 -23.42 -7.99
N ALA A 41 -9.64 -24.10 -7.03
CA ALA A 41 -9.39 -23.52 -5.71
C ALA A 41 -8.42 -22.34 -5.88
N PRO A 42 -8.76 -21.13 -5.42
CA PRO A 42 -7.91 -19.97 -5.61
C PRO A 42 -6.69 -20.05 -4.69
N ASN A 43 -5.53 -19.77 -5.28
CA ASN A 43 -4.27 -19.56 -4.58
C ASN A 43 -3.91 -18.07 -4.66
N VAL A 44 -3.50 -17.47 -3.55
CA VAL A 44 -3.03 -16.08 -3.47
C VAL A 44 -1.92 -15.79 -4.47
N GLU A 45 -0.94 -16.68 -4.61
CA GLU A 45 0.19 -16.49 -5.54
C GLU A 45 -0.30 -16.40 -6.99
N GLN A 46 -1.18 -17.32 -7.39
CA GLN A 46 -1.75 -17.33 -8.73
C GLN A 46 -2.63 -16.10 -9.00
N LEU A 47 -3.41 -15.67 -8.00
CA LEU A 47 -4.19 -14.45 -8.09
C LEU A 47 -3.29 -13.22 -8.27
N ALA A 48 -2.22 -13.12 -7.49
CA ALA A 48 -1.29 -12.02 -7.57
C ALA A 48 -0.56 -11.98 -8.92
N GLU A 49 -0.09 -13.12 -9.43
CA GLU A 49 0.55 -13.20 -10.75
C GLU A 49 -0.40 -12.77 -11.88
N GLN A 50 -1.63 -13.30 -11.88
CA GLN A 50 -2.62 -12.94 -12.90
C GLN A 50 -2.98 -11.46 -12.83
N LEU A 51 -3.21 -10.94 -11.63
CA LEU A 51 -3.57 -9.54 -11.44
C LEU A 51 -2.40 -8.61 -11.79
N TYR A 52 -1.15 -9.00 -11.51
CA TYR A 52 0.05 -8.25 -11.89
C TYR A 52 0.15 -8.13 -13.42
N LEU A 53 -0.03 -9.23 -14.15
CA LEU A 53 -0.01 -9.24 -15.61
C LEU A 53 -1.13 -8.39 -16.22
N LEU A 54 -2.35 -8.53 -15.71
CA LEU A 54 -3.52 -7.80 -16.21
C LEU A 54 -3.44 -6.30 -15.93
N SER A 55 -2.94 -5.91 -14.76
CA SER A 55 -2.76 -4.51 -14.38
C SER A 55 -1.48 -3.88 -14.94
N GLY A 56 -0.54 -4.68 -15.43
CA GLY A 56 0.83 -4.25 -15.73
C GLY A 56 1.54 -3.73 -14.48
N GLY A 57 1.35 -4.38 -13.34
CA GLY A 57 1.82 -3.92 -12.03
C GLY A 57 1.21 -2.57 -11.62
N LEU A 58 -0.10 -2.41 -11.83
CA LEU A 58 -0.88 -1.17 -11.60
C LEU A 58 -0.52 0.03 -12.50
N ARG A 59 0.40 -0.13 -13.47
CA ARG A 59 0.82 0.96 -14.37
C ARG A 59 -0.20 1.28 -15.46
N ARG A 60 -1.11 0.35 -15.75
CA ARG A 60 -2.12 0.50 -16.81
C ARG A 60 -3.48 0.77 -16.20
N GLN A 61 -4.26 1.67 -16.79
CA GLN A 61 -5.65 1.89 -16.42
C GLN A 61 -6.53 0.77 -17.00
N THR A 62 -6.58 -0.35 -16.29
CA THR A 62 -7.32 -1.55 -16.68
C THR A 62 -8.35 -1.90 -15.62
N PRO A 63 -9.36 -2.75 -15.93
CA PRO A 63 -10.26 -3.29 -14.91
C PRO A 63 -9.54 -3.94 -13.73
N ALA A 64 -8.37 -4.57 -13.96
CA ALA A 64 -7.55 -5.16 -12.90
C ALA A 64 -7.02 -4.12 -11.91
N THR A 65 -6.49 -3.01 -12.43
CA THR A 65 -6.01 -1.87 -11.62
C THR A 65 -7.14 -1.24 -10.82
N ILE A 66 -8.27 -0.97 -11.49
CA ILE A 66 -9.45 -0.37 -10.85
C ILE A 66 -9.96 -1.30 -9.76
N GLY A 67 -10.16 -2.59 -10.06
CA GLY A 67 -10.65 -3.56 -9.09
C GLY A 67 -9.71 -3.74 -7.89
N PHE A 68 -8.39 -3.70 -8.10
CA PHE A 68 -7.42 -3.69 -7.00
C PHE A 68 -7.64 -2.50 -6.07
N PHE A 69 -7.64 -1.28 -6.60
CA PHE A 69 -7.80 -0.06 -5.79
C PHE A 69 -9.18 0.04 -5.15
N THR A 70 -10.25 -0.39 -5.85
CA THR A 70 -11.58 -0.44 -5.27
C THR A 70 -11.60 -1.34 -4.04
N LEU A 71 -11.01 -2.54 -4.11
CA LEU A 71 -10.97 -3.45 -2.95
C LEU A 71 -10.06 -2.97 -1.85
N TRP A 72 -8.89 -2.43 -2.21
CA TRP A 72 -7.97 -1.82 -1.26
C TRP A 72 -8.63 -0.71 -0.46
N ASN A 73 -9.24 0.26 -1.14
CA ASN A 73 -9.93 1.37 -0.51
C ASN A 73 -11.15 0.91 0.28
N THR A 74 -11.88 -0.11 -0.19
CA THR A 74 -13.01 -0.68 0.58
C THR A 74 -12.53 -1.23 1.92
N VAL A 75 -11.48 -2.05 1.92
CA VAL A 75 -10.92 -2.66 3.13
C VAL A 75 -10.40 -1.60 4.10
N LEU A 76 -9.76 -0.55 3.58
CA LEU A 76 -9.26 0.55 4.41
C LEU A 76 -10.39 1.39 4.99
N HIS A 77 -11.35 1.82 4.16
CA HIS A 77 -12.48 2.62 4.61
C HIS A 77 -13.27 1.92 5.72
N GLU A 78 -13.54 0.61 5.57
CA GLU A 78 -14.22 -0.21 6.58
C GLU A 78 -13.48 -0.26 7.94
N LYS A 79 -12.16 -0.12 7.95
CA LYS A 79 -11.34 -0.17 9.17
C LYS A 79 -11.04 1.19 9.77
N ILE A 80 -10.86 2.21 8.94
CA ILE A 80 -10.46 3.56 9.35
C ILE A 80 -11.68 4.35 9.83
N GLY A 81 -12.80 4.26 9.10
CA GLY A 81 -13.99 5.07 9.35
C GLY A 81 -13.81 6.55 9.02
N GLU A 82 -14.91 7.31 9.04
CA GLU A 82 -14.97 8.71 8.59
C GLU A 82 -14.04 9.64 9.39
N GLU A 83 -14.08 9.59 10.73
CA GLU A 83 -13.20 10.40 11.59
C GLU A 83 -11.71 10.08 11.37
N GLY A 84 -11.40 8.81 11.07
CA GLY A 84 -10.04 8.39 10.75
C GLY A 84 -9.58 8.93 9.39
N GLU A 85 -10.48 8.99 8.41
CA GLU A 85 -10.19 9.54 7.08
C GLU A 85 -9.89 11.04 7.15
N GLU A 86 -10.69 11.82 7.86
CA GLU A 86 -10.44 13.26 8.07
C GLU A 86 -9.07 13.50 8.72
N ARG A 87 -8.74 12.71 9.76
CA ARG A 87 -7.43 12.81 10.42
C ARG A 87 -6.28 12.46 9.46
N LEU A 88 -6.44 11.42 8.65
CA LEU A 88 -5.42 11.02 7.69
C LEU A 88 -5.25 12.04 6.56
N GLU A 89 -6.33 12.67 6.12
CA GLU A 89 -6.27 13.77 5.14
C GLU A 89 -5.41 14.92 5.67
N ALA A 90 -5.67 15.39 6.90
CA ALA A 90 -4.86 16.44 7.52
C ALA A 90 -3.37 16.04 7.69
N LEU A 91 -3.09 14.77 7.98
CA LEU A 91 -1.72 14.27 8.05
C LEU A 91 -1.07 14.16 6.66
N ALA A 92 -1.82 13.80 5.62
CA ALA A 92 -1.34 13.79 4.25
C ALA A 92 -0.96 15.20 3.78
N GLU A 93 -1.74 16.22 4.14
CA GLU A 93 -1.40 17.62 3.84
C GLU A 93 -0.06 18.03 4.44
N LYS A 94 0.27 17.61 5.67
CA LYS A 94 1.60 17.86 6.27
C LYS A 94 2.73 17.22 5.47
N VAL A 95 2.54 15.99 5.00
CA VAL A 95 3.53 15.31 4.14
C VAL A 95 3.67 16.05 2.82
N ASN A 96 2.55 16.44 2.19
CA ASN A 96 2.54 17.17 0.92
C ASN A 96 3.18 18.56 1.03
N ALA A 97 3.06 19.22 2.19
CA ALA A 97 3.73 20.51 2.45
C ALA A 97 5.26 20.43 2.48
N CYS A 98 5.83 19.21 2.54
CA CYS A 98 7.27 18.98 2.44
C CYS A 98 7.73 18.72 0.99
N LEU A 99 6.81 18.74 0.03
CA LEU A 99 7.07 18.45 -1.37
C LEU A 99 7.00 19.72 -2.23
N SER A 100 7.81 19.76 -3.28
CA SER A 100 7.72 20.77 -4.33
C SER A 100 6.55 20.46 -5.27
N GLU A 101 6.24 21.41 -6.16
CA GLU A 101 5.25 21.21 -7.23
C GLU A 101 5.61 20.03 -8.16
N ASP A 102 6.89 19.70 -8.29
CA ASP A 102 7.40 18.57 -9.07
C ASP A 102 7.48 17.25 -8.27
N GLU A 103 6.75 17.16 -7.15
CA GLU A 103 6.71 16.00 -6.25
C GLU A 103 8.09 15.60 -5.68
N GLN A 104 9.04 16.54 -5.63
CA GLN A 104 10.36 16.33 -5.03
C GLN A 104 10.34 16.74 -3.56
N ILE A 105 11.14 16.08 -2.73
CA ILE A 105 11.32 16.49 -1.33
C ILE A 105 12.09 17.81 -1.32
N LEU A 106 11.54 18.83 -0.66
CA LEU A 106 12.23 20.10 -0.46
C LEU A 106 13.40 19.91 0.51
N PRO A 107 14.65 20.25 0.14
CA PRO A 107 15.83 20.04 0.99
C PRO A 107 15.69 20.66 2.38
N GLU A 108 15.08 21.85 2.47
CA GLU A 108 14.84 22.56 3.73
C GLU A 108 13.73 21.92 4.60
N LYS A 109 12.93 21.01 4.04
CA LYS A 109 11.83 20.31 4.73
C LYS A 109 12.15 18.85 5.06
N GLU A 110 13.35 18.35 4.76
CA GLU A 110 13.72 16.96 5.06
C GLU A 110 13.53 16.59 6.54
N ALA A 111 13.87 17.52 7.45
CA ALA A 111 13.71 17.32 8.89
C ALA A 111 12.24 17.33 9.35
N GLU A 112 11.34 17.95 8.58
CA GLU A 112 9.89 18.00 8.84
C GLU A 112 9.16 16.79 8.22
N LEU A 113 9.70 16.23 7.12
CA LEU A 113 9.10 15.10 6.43
C LEU A 113 9.09 13.83 7.30
N GLU A 114 10.19 13.50 7.96
CA GLU A 114 10.28 12.29 8.79
C GLU A 114 9.24 12.24 9.92
N PRO A 115 9.08 13.27 10.77
CA PRO A 115 8.02 13.25 11.78
C PRO A 115 6.63 13.25 11.15
N ALA A 116 6.40 13.93 10.02
CA ALA A 116 5.11 13.89 9.33
C ALA A 116 4.76 12.47 8.83
N LEU A 117 5.73 11.76 8.23
CA LEU A 117 5.56 10.37 7.81
C LEU A 117 5.35 9.43 9.00
N ALA A 118 6.04 9.65 10.12
CA ALA A 118 5.87 8.86 11.33
C ALA A 118 4.49 9.07 11.96
N GLU A 119 4.00 10.30 12.06
CA GLU A 119 2.65 10.62 12.54
C GLU A 119 1.57 9.97 11.65
N TYR A 120 1.73 10.06 10.33
CA TYR A 120 0.83 9.45 9.36
C TYR A 120 0.80 7.92 9.50
N GLU A 121 1.98 7.29 9.55
CA GLU A 121 2.12 5.85 9.71
C GLU A 121 1.51 5.37 11.03
N GLN A 122 1.75 6.08 12.14
CA GLN A 122 1.20 5.74 13.45
C GLN A 122 -0.34 5.79 13.45
N ALA A 123 -0.93 6.81 12.83
CA ALA A 123 -2.37 6.94 12.71
C ALA A 123 -2.97 5.78 11.89
N LEU A 124 -2.35 5.42 10.75
CA LEU A 124 -2.76 4.26 9.96
C LEU A 124 -2.58 2.95 10.74
N CYS A 125 -1.42 2.73 11.36
CA CYS A 125 -1.11 1.51 12.09
C CYS A 125 -2.12 1.25 13.20
N ALA A 126 -2.57 2.30 13.90
CA ALA A 126 -3.59 2.18 14.94
C ALA A 126 -4.93 1.64 14.42
N ALA A 127 -5.27 1.93 13.16
CA ALA A 127 -6.52 1.49 12.54
C ALA A 127 -6.40 0.14 11.81
N VAL A 128 -5.33 -0.05 11.04
CA VAL A 128 -5.22 -1.17 10.07
C VAL A 128 -4.06 -2.12 10.32
N GLY A 129 -3.19 -1.80 11.28
CA GLY A 129 -1.96 -2.56 11.55
C GLY A 129 -0.80 -2.22 10.61
N PRO A 130 0.42 -2.69 10.93
CA PRO A 130 1.66 -2.19 10.31
C PRO A 130 1.78 -2.51 8.81
N ASP A 131 1.39 -3.71 8.38
CA ASP A 131 1.56 -4.11 6.97
C ASP A 131 0.64 -3.32 6.03
N LEU A 132 -0.64 -3.18 6.40
CA LEU A 132 -1.61 -2.42 5.61
C LEU A 132 -1.27 -0.94 5.61
N ALA A 133 -0.82 -0.39 6.74
CA ALA A 133 -0.37 1.00 6.84
C ALA A 133 0.80 1.27 5.88
N TYR A 134 1.83 0.42 5.92
CA TYR A 134 3.00 0.54 5.04
C TYR A 134 2.61 0.53 3.56
N PHE A 135 1.80 -0.46 3.13
CA PHE A 135 1.43 -0.58 1.73
C PHE A 135 0.47 0.52 1.28
N ASP A 136 -0.41 1.01 2.14
CA ASP A 136 -1.26 2.14 1.82
C ASP A 136 -0.44 3.42 1.60
N MET A 137 0.52 3.69 2.49
CA MET A 137 1.47 4.79 2.30
C MET A 137 2.26 4.63 1.00
N LEU A 138 2.76 3.43 0.71
CA LEU A 138 3.56 3.16 -0.49
C LEU A 138 2.75 3.35 -1.78
N LEU A 139 1.48 2.91 -1.80
CA LEU A 139 0.58 3.04 -2.95
C LEU A 139 0.22 4.50 -3.25
N LYS A 140 0.14 5.34 -2.22
CA LYS A 140 -0.21 6.77 -2.33
C LYS A 140 1.02 7.68 -2.52
N ALA A 141 2.19 7.23 -2.10
CA ALA A 141 3.41 8.03 -2.11
C ALA A 141 3.85 8.44 -3.53
N VAL A 142 4.43 9.64 -3.62
CA VAL A 142 5.26 10.04 -4.75
C VAL A 142 6.58 9.26 -4.75
N PRO A 143 7.28 9.13 -5.89
CA PRO A 143 8.49 8.30 -5.99
C PRO A 143 9.55 8.60 -4.91
N ALA A 144 9.82 9.88 -4.63
CA ALA A 144 10.81 10.28 -3.63
C ALA A 144 10.45 9.80 -2.20
N VAL A 145 9.18 9.91 -1.82
CA VAL A 145 8.67 9.45 -0.52
C VAL A 145 8.66 7.92 -0.46
N ALA A 146 8.27 7.24 -1.53
CA ALA A 146 8.26 5.78 -1.60
C ALA A 146 9.65 5.17 -1.37
N GLU A 147 10.71 5.77 -1.93
CA GLU A 147 12.07 5.28 -1.66
C GLU A 147 12.47 5.47 -0.20
N ARG A 148 12.06 6.58 0.43
CA ARG A 148 12.28 6.79 1.87
C ARG A 148 11.55 5.72 2.70
N LEU A 149 10.31 5.39 2.37
CA LEU A 149 9.54 4.34 3.04
C LEU A 149 10.20 2.96 2.91
N ARG A 150 10.70 2.60 1.72
CA ARG A 150 11.44 1.35 1.50
C ARG A 150 12.74 1.29 2.31
N GLN A 151 13.49 2.39 2.36
CA GLN A 151 14.71 2.47 3.18
C GLN A 151 14.39 2.25 4.66
N ARG A 152 13.35 2.91 5.19
CA ARG A 152 12.89 2.72 6.59
C ARG A 152 12.53 1.26 6.87
N ARG A 153 11.78 0.61 5.97
CA ARG A 153 11.40 -0.81 6.13
C ARG A 153 12.62 -1.74 6.07
N ALA A 154 13.57 -1.48 5.18
CA ALA A 154 14.81 -2.25 5.07
C ALA A 154 15.70 -2.11 6.32
N GLN A 155 15.81 -0.89 6.87
CA GLN A 155 16.53 -0.63 8.12
C GLN A 155 15.89 -1.38 9.29
N ALA A 156 14.57 -1.28 9.45
CA ALA A 156 13.85 -1.99 10.51
C ALA A 156 13.99 -3.52 10.38
N ALA A 157 14.02 -4.06 9.16
CA ALA A 157 14.26 -5.49 8.93
C ALA A 157 15.69 -5.91 9.30
N ALA A 158 16.69 -5.07 8.99
CA ALA A 158 18.09 -5.30 9.34
C ALA A 158 18.29 -5.27 10.87
N GLU A 159 17.70 -4.32 11.58
CA GLU A 159 17.77 -4.21 13.04
C GLU A 159 17.15 -5.42 13.75
N ARG A 160 16.02 -5.93 13.24
CA ARG A 160 15.40 -7.16 13.78
C ARG A 160 16.19 -8.43 13.49
N SER A 161 17.02 -8.41 12.45
CA SER A 161 17.85 -9.55 12.04
C SER A 161 19.25 -9.48 12.65
N ALA A 162 19.61 -8.37 13.29
CA ALA A 162 20.87 -8.25 14.00
C ALA A 162 20.78 -9.15 15.25
N PRO A 163 21.62 -10.19 15.38
CA PRO A 163 21.67 -10.95 16.62
C PRO A 163 22.07 -9.99 17.74
N ASP A 164 21.43 -10.10 18.91
CA ASP A 164 21.89 -9.47 20.15
C ASP A 164 23.40 -9.72 20.27
N ALA A 165 24.19 -8.71 19.96
CA ALA A 165 25.62 -8.73 20.20
C ALA A 165 25.82 -8.49 21.71
N PRO A 166 26.72 -9.27 22.34
CA PRO A 166 26.74 -9.50 23.79
C PRO A 166 26.99 -8.26 24.64
#